data_AF-A0A3R6YYV0-F1
#
_entry.id   AF-A0A3R6YYV0-F1
#
_cell.length_a   1.000
_cell.length_b   1.000
_cell.length_c   1.000
_cell.angle_alpha   90.00
_cell.angle_beta   90.00
_cell.angle_gamma   90.00
#
_symmetry.space_group_name_H-M   'P 1'
#
loop_
_entity.id
_entity.type
_entity.pdbx_description
1 polymer ?
#
loop_
_entity_poly.entity_id
_entity_poly.type
_entity_poly.pdbx_seq_one_letter_code
_entity_poly.pdbx_strand_id
1 'polypeptide(L)'
;MKLFGALLVASAAATKQSVSTLSADEQSELRAELSKWREEFGPAAAAQGLLPRATESSSPIEAENDALQRFYDNKLAIEEARRNNPEATFDYNHPFALMTQA
;
A
#
# COMPACT_ATOMS: atom_id res chain seq x y z
N MET A 1 7.74 -19.70 8.73
CA MET A 1 7.67 -19.19 7.35
C MET A 1 6.26 -19.35 6.86
N LYS A 2 5.45 -18.27 6.85
CA LYS A 2 4.16 -18.27 6.17
C LYS A 2 4.44 -17.91 4.72
N LEU A 3 4.12 -18.84 3.82
CA LEU A 3 4.29 -18.71 2.39
C LEU A 3 3.25 -17.70 1.90
N PHE A 4 3.70 -16.53 1.46
CA PHE A 4 2.86 -15.63 0.67
C PHE A 4 2.49 -16.42 -0.60
N GLY A 5 1.20 -16.75 -0.72
CA GLY A 5 0.66 -17.49 -1.86
C GLY A 5 1.08 -16.82 -3.16
N ALA A 6 1.61 -17.61 -4.08
CA ALA A 6 2.11 -17.15 -5.38
C ALA A 6 1.00 -16.44 -6.16
N LEU A 7 0.93 -15.12 -6.02
CA LEU A 7 0.06 -14.27 -6.82
C LEU A 7 0.77 -14.02 -8.16
N LEU A 8 0.48 -14.85 -9.17
CA LEU A 8 0.92 -14.62 -10.54
C LEU A 8 0.23 -13.36 -11.08
N VAL A 9 0.89 -12.20 -10.98
CA VAL A 9 0.47 -10.97 -11.67
C VAL A 9 1.22 -10.91 -12.99
N ALA A 10 0.47 -11.00 -14.10
CA ALA A 10 0.96 -10.71 -15.44
C ALA A 10 1.14 -9.19 -15.62
N SER A 11 2.12 -8.82 -16.44
CA SER A 11 2.79 -7.51 -16.56
C SER A 11 1.91 -6.25 -16.65
N ALA A 12 2.31 -5.22 -15.92
CA ALA A 12 2.29 -3.76 -16.16
C ALA A 12 1.02 -3.06 -16.67
N ALA A 13 -0.13 -3.70 -16.64
CA ALA A 13 -1.39 -3.00 -16.45
C ALA A 13 -1.81 -3.29 -15.01
N ALA A 14 -1.67 -2.30 -14.11
CA ALA A 14 -2.22 -2.34 -12.76
C ALA A 14 -3.73 -2.64 -12.87
N THR A 15 -4.07 -3.93 -12.90
CA THR A 15 -5.45 -4.37 -12.77
C THR A 15 -5.81 -3.91 -11.38
N LYS A 16 -6.71 -2.92 -11.31
CA LYS A 16 -7.16 -2.21 -10.11
C LYS A 16 -7.73 -3.20 -9.10
N GLN A 17 -6.86 -3.92 -8.41
CA GLN A 17 -7.25 -4.85 -7.39
C GLN A 17 -7.64 -4.00 -6.18
N SER A 18 -8.95 -3.88 -5.96
CA SER A 18 -9.46 -3.07 -4.87
C SER A 18 -9.27 -3.80 -3.54
N VAL A 19 -8.95 -3.06 -2.49
CA VAL A 19 -8.91 -3.57 -1.11
C VAL A 19 -10.23 -4.25 -0.71
N SER A 20 -11.36 -3.84 -1.31
CA SER A 20 -12.68 -4.44 -1.10
C SER A 20 -12.83 -5.86 -1.62
N THR A 21 -11.92 -6.32 -2.49
CA THR A 21 -11.91 -7.70 -3.02
C THR A 21 -11.14 -8.68 -2.15
N LEU A 22 -10.36 -8.17 -1.19
CA LEU A 22 -9.65 -8.99 -0.21
C LEU A 22 -10.63 -9.63 0.78
N SER A 23 -10.28 -10.81 1.27
CA SER A 23 -10.99 -11.45 2.39
C SER A 23 -10.92 -10.58 3.66
N ALA A 24 -11.80 -10.86 4.62
CA ALA A 24 -11.82 -10.12 5.88
C ALA A 24 -10.48 -10.21 6.63
N ASP A 25 -9.84 -11.39 6.61
CA ASP A 25 -8.55 -11.61 7.25
C ASP A 25 -7.44 -10.81 6.56
N GLU A 26 -7.37 -10.84 5.23
CA GLU A 26 -6.39 -10.05 4.46
C GLU A 26 -6.57 -8.53 4.67
N GLN A 27 -7.80 -8.04 4.70
CA GLN A 27 -8.06 -6.63 5.02
C GLN A 27 -7.65 -6.27 6.46
N SER A 28 -7.86 -7.18 7.41
CA SER A 28 -7.48 -6.99 8.80
C SER A 28 -5.95 -6.92 8.95
N GLU A 29 -5.23 -7.81 8.27
CA GLU A 29 -3.76 -7.80 8.23
C GLU A 29 -3.23 -6.51 7.58
N LEU A 30 -3.79 -6.10 6.45
CA LEU A 30 -3.42 -4.86 5.78
C LEU A 30 -3.62 -3.62 6.67
N ARG A 31 -4.72 -3.57 7.44
CA ARG A 31 -4.97 -2.51 8.43
C ARG A 31 -3.93 -2.51 9.55
N ALA A 32 -3.56 -3.68 10.06
CA ALA A 32 -2.53 -3.79 11.08
C ALA A 32 -1.16 -3.31 10.57
N GLU A 33 -0.80 -3.68 9.33
CA GLU A 33 0.42 -3.21 8.70
C GLU A 33 0.41 -1.69 8.45
N LEU A 34 -0.71 -1.13 7.99
CA LEU A 34 -0.86 0.31 7.80
C LEU A 34 -0.75 1.06 9.14
N SER A 35 -1.33 0.52 10.22
CA SER A 35 -1.17 1.09 11.57
C SER A 35 0.29 1.13 11.99
N LYS A 36 1.02 0.02 11.81
CA LYS A 36 2.45 -0.05 12.10
C LYS A 36 3.25 0.94 11.26
N TRP A 37 2.96 1.04 9.97
CA TRP A 37 3.59 2.03 9.09
C TRP A 37 3.35 3.47 9.58
N ARG A 38 2.13 3.78 10.05
CA ARG A 38 1.80 5.12 10.59
C ARG A 38 2.61 5.43 11.85
N GLU A 39 2.84 4.44 12.71
CA GLU A 39 3.67 4.60 13.91
C GLU A 39 5.15 4.86 13.54
N GLU A 40 5.69 4.12 12.57
CA GLU A 40 7.11 4.19 12.21
C GLU A 40 7.44 5.36 11.28
N PHE A 41 6.58 5.65 10.30
CA PHE A 41 6.87 6.58 9.22
C PHE A 41 5.89 7.75 9.11
N GLY A 42 4.72 7.68 9.76
CA GLY A 42 3.68 8.71 9.70
C GLY A 42 4.18 10.12 10.02
N PRO A 43 4.95 10.34 11.12
CA PRO A 43 5.52 11.65 11.43
C PRO A 43 6.45 12.19 10.34
N ALA A 44 7.33 11.34 9.79
CA ALA A 44 8.25 11.73 8.73
C ALA A 44 7.50 12.03 7.42
N ALA A 45 6.51 11.20 7.07
CA ALA A 45 5.65 11.41 5.91
C ALA A 45 4.86 12.72 6.02
N ALA A 46 4.32 13.04 7.21
CA ALA A 46 3.61 14.29 7.46
C ALA A 46 4.55 15.50 7.30
N ALA A 47 5.74 15.46 7.91
CA ALA A 47 6.72 16.55 7.85
C ALA A 47 7.20 16.83 6.41
N GLN A 48 7.18 15.82 5.54
CA GLN A 48 7.58 15.92 4.14
C GLN A 48 6.39 16.15 3.19
N GLY A 49 5.16 16.25 3.69
CA GLY A 49 3.97 16.43 2.86
C GLY A 49 3.63 15.22 1.98
N LEU A 50 4.02 14.01 2.39
CA LEU A 50 3.82 12.75 1.67
C LEU A 50 2.50 12.06 2.01
N LEU A 51 1.75 12.58 2.99
CA LEU A 51 0.43 12.05 3.32
C LEU A 51 -0.60 12.42 2.23
N PRO A 52 -1.54 11.53 1.90
CA PRO A 52 -2.64 11.85 1.01
C PRO A 52 -3.38 13.09 1.50
N ARG A 53 -3.64 14.03 0.60
CA ARG A 53 -4.46 15.20 0.92
C ARG A 53 -5.90 14.72 1.09
N ALA A 54 -6.43 14.84 2.31
CA ALA A 54 -7.86 14.71 2.53
C ALA A 54 -8.58 15.73 1.65
N THR A 55 -9.54 15.28 0.84
CA THR A 55 -10.42 16.23 0.15
C THR A 55 -11.40 16.79 1.18
N GLU A 56 -11.80 18.05 1.04
CA GLU A 56 -12.72 18.74 1.97
C GLU A 56 -14.05 17.98 2.20
N SER A 57 -14.38 17.04 1.32
CA SER A 57 -15.61 16.23 1.36
C SER A 57 -15.41 14.79 1.84
N SER A 58 -14.18 14.36 2.14
CA SER A 58 -13.90 12.98 2.53
C SER A 58 -14.31 12.73 3.99
N SER A 59 -15.16 11.73 4.21
CA SER A 59 -15.40 11.20 5.55
C SER A 59 -14.16 10.46 6.09
N PRO A 60 -14.03 10.29 7.43
CA PRO A 60 -12.92 9.53 8.01
C PRO A 60 -12.81 8.09 7.48
N ILE A 61 -13.95 7.46 7.17
CA ILE A 61 -13.99 6.10 6.62
C ILE A 61 -13.46 6.09 5.17
N GLU A 62 -13.83 7.09 4.36
CA GLU A 62 -13.31 7.21 2.99
C GLU A 62 -11.81 7.49 2.98
N ALA A 63 -11.33 8.36 3.88
CA ALA A 63 -9.91 8.64 4.02
C ALA A 63 -9.11 7.39 4.45
N GLU A 64 -9.66 6.57 5.34
CA GLU A 64 -9.03 5.31 5.75
C GLU A 64 -9.01 4.29 4.60
N ASN A 65 -10.11 4.17 3.86
CA ASN A 65 -10.18 3.27 2.70
C ASN A 65 -9.23 3.71 1.57
N ASP A 66 -9.09 5.01 1.32
CA ASP A 66 -8.11 5.56 0.37
C ASP A 66 -6.68 5.23 0.81
N ALA A 67 -6.34 5.42 2.09
CA ALA A 67 -5.04 5.06 2.62
C ALA A 67 -4.75 3.56 2.48
N LEU A 68 -5.72 2.69 2.77
CA LEU A 68 -5.58 1.24 2.58
C LEU A 68 -5.39 0.87 1.12
N GLN A 69 -6.15 1.47 0.21
CA GLN A 69 -6.02 1.22 -1.22
C GLN A 69 -4.62 1.61 -1.71
N ARG A 70 -4.14 2.81 -1.36
CA ARG A 70 -2.80 3.28 -1.73
C ARG A 70 -1.69 2.38 -1.20
N PHE A 71 -1.81 1.96 0.06
CA PHE A 71 -0.84 1.06 0.68
C PHE A 71 -0.82 -0.30 -0.02
N TYR A 72 -2.00 -0.85 -0.33
CA TYR A 72 -2.14 -2.09 -1.07
C TYR A 72 -1.55 -2.01 -2.49
N ASP A 73 -1.88 -0.94 -3.22
CA ASP A 73 -1.38 -0.70 -4.58
C ASP A 73 0.16 -0.62 -4.61
N ASN A 74 0.77 0.07 -3.64
CA ASN A 74 2.22 0.14 -3.54
C ASN A 74 2.86 -1.22 -3.23
N LYS A 75 2.25 -2.03 -2.36
CA LYS A 75 2.74 -3.40 -2.12
C LYS A 75 2.69 -4.25 -3.38
N LEU A 76 1.62 -4.15 -4.17
CA LEU A 76 1.52 -4.85 -5.45
C LEU A 76 2.59 -4.36 -6.44
N ALA A 77 2.81 -3.05 -6.54
CA ALA A 77 3.85 -2.47 -7.40
C ALA A 77 5.26 -2.91 -6.97
N ILE A 78 5.53 -3.01 -5.68
CA ILE A 78 6.80 -3.52 -5.13
C ILE A 78 6.99 -5.00 -5.50
N GLU A 79 5.96 -5.83 -5.37
CA GLU A 79 6.04 -7.24 -5.75
C GLU A 79 6.27 -7.42 -7.25
N GLU A 80 5.66 -6.58 -8.08
CA GLU A 80 5.93 -6.55 -9.51
C GLU A 80 7.36 -6.10 -9.81
N ALA A 81 7.83 -5.02 -9.18
CA ALA A 81 9.19 -4.51 -9.35
C ALA A 81 10.25 -5.54 -8.95
N ARG A 82 10.05 -6.26 -7.83
CA ARG A 82 10.91 -7.36 -7.37
C ARG A 82 11.00 -8.48 -8.40
N ARG A 83 9.88 -8.89 -9.01
CA ARG A 83 9.87 -9.93 -10.04
C ARG A 83 10.61 -9.52 -11.31
N ASN A 84 10.46 -8.25 -11.70
CA ASN A 84 11.10 -7.72 -12.92
C ASN A 84 12.58 -7.37 -12.72
N ASN A 85 13.03 -7.21 -11.47
CA ASN A 85 14.39 -6.79 -11.14
C ASN A 85 14.94 -7.66 -9.98
N PRO A 86 15.28 -8.94 -10.22
CA PRO A 86 15.63 -9.89 -9.17
C PRO A 86 16.91 -9.53 -8.38
N GLU A 87 17.79 -8.71 -8.96
CA GLU A 87 19.01 -8.23 -8.32
C GLU A 87 18.79 -6.97 -7.45
N ALA A 88 17.58 -6.40 -7.48
CA ALA A 88 17.24 -5.20 -6.72
C ALA A 88 16.33 -5.52 -5.52
N THR A 89 16.55 -4.81 -4.42
CA THR A 89 15.69 -4.89 -3.23
C THR A 89 14.73 -3.71 -3.22
N PHE A 90 13.43 -4.00 -3.26
CA PHE A 90 12.36 -3.04 -3.04
C PHE A 90 11.67 -3.39 -1.73
N ASP A 91 11.19 -2.40 -0.97
CA ASP A 91 10.45 -2.66 0.27
C ASP A 91 9.51 -1.49 0.56
N TYR A 92 8.46 -1.73 1.37
CA TYR A 92 7.44 -0.74 1.71
C TYR A 92 7.72 0.00 3.03
N ASN A 93 8.78 -0.36 3.75
CA ASN A 93 9.19 0.27 5.01
C ASN A 93 9.88 1.62 4.77
N HIS A 94 9.13 2.57 4.21
CA HIS A 94 9.60 3.92 3.93
C HIS A 94 8.44 4.95 3.94
N PRO A 95 8.73 6.26 4.09
CA PRO A 95 7.70 7.31 4.16
C PRO A 95 6.81 7.48 2.92
N PHE A 96 7.21 6.95 1.76
CA PHE A 96 6.47 7.11 0.50
C PHE A 96 5.34 6.07 0.28
N ALA A 97 5.06 5.20 1.25
CA ALA A 97 4.18 4.03 1.03
C ALA A 97 2.71 4.36 0.75
N LEU A 98 2.28 5.61 0.93
CA LEU A 98 0.93 6.10 0.57
C LEU A 98 0.91 6.96 -0.70
N MET A 99 2.06 7.19 -1.34
CA MET A 99 2.09 7.97 -2.58
C MET A 99 1.58 7.15 -3.75
N THR A 100 0.94 7.83 -4.69
CA THR A 100 0.55 7.27 -5.99
C THR A 100 1.30 7.99 -7.09
N GLN A 101 1.45 7.34 -8.25
CA GLN A 101 1.94 8.01 -9.44
C GLN A 101 1.01 9.19 -9.80
N ALA A 102 1.61 10.30 -10.22
CA ALA A 102 0.90 11.50 -10.65
C ALA A 102 0.27 11.33 -12.04
#